data_AF-A0A974PGW4-F1
#
_entry.id   AF-A0A974PGW4-F1
#
_cell.length_a   1.000
_cell.length_b   1.000
_cell.length_c   1.000
_cell.angle_alpha   90.00
_cell.angle_beta   90.00
_cell.angle_gamma   90.00
#
_symmetry.space_group_name_H-M   'P 1'
#
loop_
_entity.id
_entity.type
_entity.pdbx_description
1 polymer ?
#
loop_
_entity_poly.entity_id
_entity_poly.type
_entity_poly.pdbx_seq_one_letter_code
_entity_poly.pdbx_strand_id
1 'polypeptide(L)'
;MRMYALLKEHVDDVRKLMIYDYENGVYVFLYDTQEDKSGFADLWFETFDEAVDYCIEKYKVIQDQWVVINDPKEGQQHDIIH
;
A
#
# COMPACT_ATOMS: atom_id res chain seq x y z
N MET A 1 10.12 3.97 3.91
CA MET A 1 9.00 4.00 4.88
C MET A 1 7.88 3.10 4.37
N ARG A 2 7.13 2.41 5.23
CA ARG A 2 5.96 1.61 4.81
C ARG A 2 4.69 2.05 5.55
N MET A 3 3.58 2.07 4.83
CA MET A 3 2.26 2.24 5.42
C MET A 3 1.20 1.49 4.64
N TYR A 4 0.14 1.08 5.30
CA TYR A 4 -0.98 0.40 4.66
C TYR A 4 -2.31 1.02 5.07
N ALA A 5 -3.33 0.86 4.21
CA ALA A 5 -4.68 1.26 4.49
C ALA A 5 -5.65 0.12 4.16
N LEU A 6 -6.64 -0.08 5.02
CA LEU A 6 -7.76 -0.96 4.76
C LEU A 6 -8.91 -0.16 4.14
N LEU A 7 -9.42 -0.64 3.02
CA LEU A 7 -10.54 -0.01 2.32
C LEU A 7 -11.85 -0.36 3.02
N LYS A 8 -12.60 0.66 3.43
CA LYS A 8 -13.96 0.50 4.00
C LYS A 8 -14.99 0.27 2.91
N GLU A 9 -14.85 1.00 1.80
CA GLU A 9 -15.62 0.82 0.58
C GLU A 9 -14.71 0.20 -0.46
N HIS A 10 -15.09 -0.96 -0.99
CA HIS A 10 -14.28 -1.65 -1.98
C HIS A 10 -14.45 -0.95 -3.32
N VAL A 11 -13.33 -0.52 -3.90
CA VAL A 11 -13.27 -0.08 -5.30
C VAL A 11 -12.63 -1.22 -6.07
N ASP A 12 -13.39 -1.77 -7.03
CA ASP A 12 -13.03 -3.01 -7.73
C ASP A 12 -12.83 -4.18 -6.74
N ASP A 13 -11.83 -5.03 -6.95
CA ASP A 13 -11.50 -6.15 -6.06
C ASP A 13 -10.55 -5.76 -4.91
N VAL A 14 -10.16 -4.48 -4.80
CA VAL A 14 -9.13 -4.04 -3.86
C VAL A 14 -9.70 -3.87 -2.45
N ARG A 15 -9.05 -4.47 -1.46
CA ARG A 15 -9.43 -4.44 -0.04
C ARG A 15 -8.39 -3.81 0.87
N LYS A 16 -7.13 -3.86 0.47
CA LYS A 16 -5.99 -3.27 1.20
C LYS A 16 -5.03 -2.65 0.19
N LEU A 17 -4.38 -1.59 0.60
CA LEU A 17 -3.32 -0.89 -0.12
C LEU A 17 -2.10 -0.81 0.78
N MET A 18 -0.90 -0.91 0.21
CA MET A 18 0.34 -0.62 0.93
C MET A 18 1.21 0.30 0.09
N ILE A 19 1.66 1.39 0.69
CA ILE A 19 2.70 2.25 0.13
C ILE A 19 4.04 1.85 0.75
N TYR A 20 5.02 1.60 -0.11
CA TYR A 20 6.40 1.40 0.26
C TYR A 20 7.27 2.45 -0.45
N ASP A 21 7.72 3.41 0.34
CA ASP A 21 8.67 4.43 -0.05
C ASP A 21 10.10 3.87 0.02
N TYR A 22 10.72 3.72 -1.16
CA TYR A 22 12.05 3.18 -1.38
C TYR A 22 12.99 4.26 -1.95
N GLU A 23 14.31 4.06 -1.84
CA GLU A 23 15.31 5.10 -2.17
C GLU A 23 15.18 5.70 -3.59
N ASN A 24 14.62 4.96 -4.55
CA ASN A 24 14.46 5.39 -5.94
C ASN A 24 13.00 5.31 -6.43
N GLY A 25 12.04 5.57 -5.55
CA GLY A 25 10.63 5.66 -5.91
C GLY A 25 9.72 4.90 -4.96
N VAL A 26 8.43 4.94 -5.26
CA VAL A 26 7.39 4.51 -4.34
C VAL A 26 6.53 3.43 -4.98
N TYR A 27 6.40 2.31 -4.28
CA TYR A 27 5.55 1.21 -4.68
C TYR A 27 4.20 1.29 -3.98
N VAL A 28 3.12 1.07 -4.73
CA VAL A 28 1.77 0.83 -4.20
C VAL A 28 1.39 -0.61 -4.49
N PHE A 29 1.30 -1.43 -3.45
CA PHE A 29 0.80 -2.81 -3.55
C PHE A 29 -0.71 -2.84 -3.35
N LEU A 30 -1.40 -3.56 -4.23
CA LEU A 30 -2.84 -3.79 -4.20
C LEU A 30 -3.12 -5.20 -3.70
N TYR A 31 -4.09 -5.33 -2.80
CA TYR A 31 -4.47 -6.61 -2.21
C TYR A 31 -5.97 -6.84 -2.39
N ASP A 32 -6.35 -8.06 -2.78
CA ASP A 32 -7.73 -8.52 -2.90
C ASP A 32 -8.30 -9.08 -1.58
N THR A 33 -7.45 -9.14 -0.56
CA THR A 33 -7.73 -9.62 0.79
C THR A 33 -7.20 -8.64 1.84
N GLN A 34 -7.80 -8.66 3.03
CA GLN A 34 -7.25 -7.97 4.20
C GLN A 34 -6.22 -8.82 4.95
N GLU A 35 -6.17 -10.13 4.66
CA GLU A 35 -5.19 -11.06 5.24
C GLU A 35 -3.76 -10.69 4.83
N ASP A 36 -2.78 -11.12 5.61
CA ASP A 36 -1.36 -10.93 5.30
C ASP A 36 -0.89 -11.97 4.27
N LYS A 37 -1.30 -11.70 3.04
CA LYS A 37 -0.89 -12.39 1.81
C LYS A 37 -0.22 -11.39 0.88
N SER A 38 0.54 -11.92 -0.08
CA SER A 38 1.17 -11.12 -1.12
C SER A 38 0.15 -10.29 -1.90
N GLY A 39 0.59 -9.13 -2.40
CA GLY A 39 -0.21 -8.30 -3.28
C GLY A 39 -0.53 -9.03 -4.59
N PHE A 40 -1.69 -8.77 -5.19
CA PHE A 40 -2.02 -9.32 -6.51
C PHE A 40 -1.47 -8.44 -7.63
N ALA A 41 -1.16 -7.18 -7.34
CA ALA A 41 -0.60 -6.22 -8.27
C ALA A 41 0.20 -5.15 -7.52
N ASP A 42 1.14 -4.54 -8.22
CA ASP A 42 1.94 -3.41 -7.77
C ASP A 42 1.97 -2.30 -8.82
N LEU A 43 2.09 -1.07 -8.34
CA LEU A 43 2.26 0.14 -9.14
C LEU A 43 3.50 0.86 -8.64
N TRP A 44 4.20 1.55 -9.55
CA TRP A 44 5.39 2.32 -9.23
C TRP A 44 5.19 3.79 -9.57
N PHE A 45 5.68 4.66 -8.68
CA PHE A 45 5.62 6.12 -8.77
C PHE A 45 6.99 6.71 -8.46
N GLU A 46 7.25 7.92 -8.97
CA GLU A 46 8.51 8.62 -8.71
C GLU A 46 8.53 9.18 -7.28
N THR A 47 7.38 9.66 -6.79
CA THR A 47 7.28 10.33 -5.49
C THR A 47 6.19 9.75 -4.59
N PHE A 48 6.37 9.95 -3.29
CA PHE A 48 5.39 9.54 -2.28
C PHE A 48 4.06 10.28 -2.42
N ASP A 49 4.12 11.59 -2.71
CA ASP A 49 2.92 12.41 -2.87
C ASP A 49 2.08 11.93 -4.06
N GLU A 50 2.71 11.59 -5.19
CA GLU A 50 2.00 11.00 -6.35
C GLU A 50 1.31 9.68 -6.00
N ALA A 51 1.98 8.80 -5.26
CA ALA A 51 1.41 7.52 -4.84
C ALA A 51 0.21 7.70 -3.89
N VAL A 52 0.30 8.65 -2.97
CA VAL A 52 -0.79 8.98 -2.03
C VAL A 52 -1.96 9.61 -2.76
N ASP A 53 -1.72 10.59 -3.63
CA ASP A 53 -2.75 11.26 -4.43
C ASP A 53 -3.50 10.25 -5.29
N TYR A 54 -2.78 9.33 -5.95
CA TYR A 54 -3.38 8.23 -6.70
C TYR A 54 -4.32 7.37 -5.82
N CYS A 55 -3.87 7.00 -4.61
CA CYS A 55 -4.68 6.20 -3.69
C CYS A 55 -5.95 6.93 -3.22
N ILE A 56 -5.85 8.24 -2.96
CA ILE A 56 -6.99 9.08 -2.59
C ILE A 56 -7.96 9.22 -3.77
N GLU A 57 -7.48 9.50 -4.97
CA GLU A 57 -8.32 9.73 -6.13
C GLU A 57 -9.03 8.46 -6.61
N LYS A 58 -8.29 7.36 -6.76
CA LYS A 58 -8.78 6.09 -7.33
C LYS A 58 -9.54 5.26 -6.29
N TYR A 59 -9.02 5.13 -5.08
CA TYR A 59 -9.54 4.21 -4.06
C TYR A 59 -10.25 4.91 -2.90
N LYS A 60 -10.33 6.25 -2.91
CA LYS A 60 -11.02 7.06 -1.88
C LYS A 60 -10.51 6.78 -0.45
N VAL A 61 -9.25 6.34 -0.33
CA VAL A 61 -8.60 6.21 0.98
C VAL A 61 -8.33 7.59 1.54
N ILE A 62 -8.70 7.83 2.80
CA ILE A 62 -8.38 9.09 3.48
C ILE A 62 -7.11 8.97 4.31
N GLN A 63 -6.48 10.10 4.61
CA GLN A 63 -5.21 10.16 5.33
C GLN A 63 -5.25 9.40 6.67
N ASP A 64 -6.37 9.49 7.40
CA ASP A 64 -6.57 8.85 8.71
C ASP A 64 -6.69 7.31 8.65
N GLN A 65 -6.79 6.71 7.45
CA GLN A 65 -6.81 5.26 7.29
C GLN A 65 -5.42 4.64 7.15
N TRP A 66 -4.38 5.45 6.94
CA TRP A 66 -3.03 4.94 6.81
C TRP A 66 -2.44 4.59 8.17
N VAL A 67 -1.91 3.37 8.25
CA VAL A 67 -1.18 2.85 9.40
C VAL A 67 0.27 2.66 8.97
N VAL A 68 1.18 3.39 9.63
CA VAL A 68 2.63 3.24 9.42
C VAL A 68 3.08 1.92 10.03
N ILE A 69 3.87 1.16 9.28
CA ILE A 69 4.44 -0.12 9.71
C ILE A 69 5.97 -0.07 9.56
N ASN A 70 6.66 -0.77 10.45
CA ASN A 70 8.12 -0.91 10.36
C ASN A 70 8.50 -1.74 9.13
N ASP A 71 9.71 -1.58 8.62
CA ASP A 71 10.24 -2.45 7.58
C ASP A 71 10.32 -3.91 8.06
N PRO A 72 10.17 -4.89 7.15
CA PRO A 72 10.16 -6.29 7.55
C PRO A 72 11.61 -6.70 7.91
N LYS A 73 11.78 -7.86 8.55
CA LYS A 73 13.14 -8.34 8.84
C LYS A 73 13.86 -8.66 7.53
N GLU A 74 15.19 -8.61 7.56
CA GLU A 74 16.02 -8.95 6.41
C GLU A 74 15.63 -10.33 5.83
N GLY A 75 15.42 -10.39 4.51
CA GLY A 75 15.00 -11.59 3.80
C GLY A 75 13.48 -11.84 3.76
N GLN A 76 12.65 -10.96 4.34
CA GLN A 76 11.19 -11.01 4.23
C GLN A 76 10.67 -10.11 3.11
N GLN A 77 9.52 -10.46 2.53
CA GLN A 77 8.92 -9.68 1.45
C GLN A 77 8.28 -8.38 1.98
N HIS A 78 8.45 -7.29 1.24
CA HIS A 78 7.97 -5.97 1.64
C HIS A 78 6.46 -5.79 1.46
N ASP A 79 5.79 -6.66 0.72
CA ASP A 79 4.33 -6.72 0.54
C ASP A 79 3.63 -7.56 1.63
N ILE A 80 4.38 -8.11 2.59
CA ILE A 80 3.81 -8.81 3.75
C ILE A 80 3.93 -7.91 4.99
N ILE A 81 2.82 -7.75 5.68
CA ILE A 81 2.73 -7.12 7.00
C ILE A 81 2.83 -8.26 8.02
N HIS A 82 3.72 -8.15 9.01
CA HIS A 82 3.96 -9.13 10.06
C HIS A 82 4.00 -8.44 11.42
#